data_AF-A0A9W9HP58-F1
#
_entry.id   AF-A0A9W9HP58-F1
#
_cell.length_a   1.000
_cell.length_b   1.000
_cell.length_c   1.000
_cell.angle_alpha   90.00
_cell.angle_beta   90.00
_cell.angle_gamma   90.00
#
_symmetry.space_group_name_H-M   'P 1'
#
loop_
_entity.id
_entity.type
_entity.pdbx_description
1 polymer ?
#
loop_
_entity_poly.entity_id
_entity_poly.type
_entity_poly.pdbx_seq_one_letter_code
_entity_poly.pdbx_strand_id
1 'polypeptide(L)'
;MQATGSKSSTELQKLPEGNFSKVFLMKMDEKDVIAKLPNPNAGRPHFTTASEVATMEYLREILNVPSPKVHAWSSSSNTPVGAECIIMYGSLYYAKDLPQVQPEQFVDIRAAGNTIDSVFAVVPTTNRTFFDHGRDFVDVDRGPSNFFHLEASAEDYFLARVYRELTCMESSTSFPRPQGFFYGSGQYRPSIESKLKALRDYIHVAPLLLPKDQTLSQPTLWHPDLHGDSIFVNPDRPTEILSTIDWQAVNLAPLFLQVHHLVLVEFEGPVPDGLGSIKLPDNFDDLSPEKQLEAKKLRAAQSLYKLYDIQLLQQCPEIAQAMHLKSSFLGQVVGLAGSVFTDGEPILQGMLIRLKEGWSKIIGESIPCPLSFSVEEKERQREDEAKWASGVELMEGVLDQIGAYQGWDGWVNYNGYEPLKKKAKECQKEFLDRYAQSDQERCEWMAVWPFADES
;
A
#
# COMPACT_ATOMS: atom_id res chain seq x y z
N MET A 1 -27.20 14.01 14.12
CA MET A 1 -28.21 14.63 15.00
C MET A 1 -27.56 15.67 15.93
N GLN A 2 -27.13 15.36 17.17
CA GLN A 2 -26.54 16.40 18.06
C GLN A 2 -25.35 17.15 17.43
N ALA A 3 -24.36 16.43 16.91
CA ALA A 3 -23.20 16.99 16.19
C ALA A 3 -23.54 17.85 14.96
N THR A 4 -24.73 17.67 14.38
CA THR A 4 -25.12 18.29 13.11
C THR A 4 -26.16 19.39 13.27
N GLY A 5 -26.72 19.57 14.48
CA GLY A 5 -27.85 20.47 14.77
C GLY A 5 -29.23 19.90 14.38
N SER A 6 -29.26 18.76 13.67
CA SER A 6 -30.45 18.20 13.04
C SER A 6 -31.38 17.50 14.05
N LYS A 7 -32.68 17.80 13.96
CA LYS A 7 -33.72 17.28 14.88
C LYS A 7 -34.17 15.86 14.56
N SER A 8 -34.10 15.45 13.30
CA SER A 8 -34.39 14.07 12.89
C SER A 8 -33.45 13.61 11.77
N SER A 9 -33.51 12.31 11.46
CA SER A 9 -32.88 11.70 10.28
C SER A 9 -34.00 11.05 9.47
N THR A 10 -34.12 11.41 8.20
CA THR A 10 -35.26 11.01 7.35
C THR A 10 -34.94 9.78 6.51
N GLU A 11 -33.67 9.56 6.15
CA GLU A 11 -33.21 8.37 5.43
C GLU A 11 -31.78 7.98 5.82
N LEU A 12 -31.49 6.68 5.87
CA LEU A 12 -30.14 6.13 6.04
C LEU A 12 -29.87 5.16 4.90
N GLN A 13 -29.03 5.57 3.95
CA GLN A 13 -28.60 4.76 2.82
C GLN A 13 -27.17 4.29 3.05
N LYS A 14 -26.92 2.99 2.91
CA LYS A 14 -25.56 2.45 2.85
C LYS A 14 -24.97 2.73 1.47
N LEU A 15 -23.80 3.35 1.41
CA LEU A 15 -23.04 3.55 0.16
C LEU A 15 -22.19 2.30 -0.15
N PRO A 16 -21.56 2.20 -1.34
CA PRO A 16 -20.53 1.18 -1.58
C PRO A 16 -19.50 1.14 -0.45
N GLU A 17 -19.08 -0.06 -0.04
CA GLU A 17 -18.09 -0.25 1.03
C GLU A 17 -16.69 -0.34 0.45
N GLY A 18 -15.73 0.35 1.06
CA GLY A 18 -14.32 0.01 0.94
C GLY A 18 -13.91 -1.02 2.00
N ASN A 19 -12.79 -1.71 1.80
CA ASN A 19 -12.37 -2.86 2.64
C ASN A 19 -12.24 -2.54 4.15
N PHE A 20 -11.98 -1.26 4.48
CA PHE A 20 -11.67 -0.82 5.84
C PHE A 20 -12.77 0.00 6.53
N SER A 21 -13.88 0.31 5.85
CA SER A 21 -14.95 1.07 6.48
C SER A 21 -16.31 0.93 5.82
N LYS A 22 -17.36 1.15 6.62
CA LYS A 22 -18.74 1.23 6.16
C LYS A 22 -19.14 2.69 6.05
N VAL A 23 -19.53 3.09 4.85
CA VAL A 23 -19.94 4.47 4.55
C VAL A 23 -21.47 4.52 4.41
N PHE A 24 -22.09 5.49 5.08
CA PHE A 24 -23.52 5.69 5.07
C PHE A 24 -23.84 7.14 4.72
N LEU A 25 -24.74 7.35 3.76
CA LEU A 25 -25.37 8.62 3.50
C LEU A 25 -26.60 8.76 4.42
N MET A 26 -26.53 9.70 5.35
CA MET A 26 -27.66 10.11 6.20
C MET A 26 -28.31 11.34 5.60
N LYS A 27 -29.55 11.23 5.13
CA LYS A 27 -30.35 12.41 4.79
C LYS A 27 -30.95 12.98 6.07
N MET A 28 -30.71 14.27 6.30
CA MET A 28 -31.25 15.02 7.43
C MET A 28 -31.97 16.27 6.92
N ASP A 29 -32.89 16.78 7.73
CA ASP A 29 -33.89 17.79 7.37
C ASP A 29 -33.35 19.08 6.69
N GLU A 30 -32.06 19.39 6.88
CA GLU A 30 -31.40 20.60 6.34
C GLU A 30 -30.10 20.30 5.57
N LYS A 31 -29.61 19.05 5.56
CA LYS A 31 -28.37 18.63 4.89
C LYS A 31 -28.20 17.11 4.86
N ASP A 32 -27.54 16.63 3.83
CA ASP A 32 -27.05 15.25 3.78
C ASP A 32 -25.67 15.16 4.45
N VAL A 33 -25.41 14.06 5.15
CA VAL A 33 -24.20 13.85 5.95
C VAL A 33 -23.66 12.45 5.70
N ILE A 34 -22.36 12.33 5.42
CA ILE A 34 -21.68 11.04 5.34
C ILE A 34 -21.27 10.63 6.76
N ALA A 35 -21.73 9.45 7.20
CA ALA A 35 -21.29 8.78 8.41
C ALA A 35 -20.37 7.61 8.03
N LYS A 36 -19.14 7.62 8.54
CA LYS A 36 -18.13 6.60 8.29
C LYS A 36 -17.86 5.80 9.56
N LEU A 37 -17.85 4.48 9.45
CA LEU A 37 -17.64 3.54 10.55
C LEU A 37 -16.49 2.60 10.19
N PRO A 38 -15.32 2.68 10.85
CA PRO A 38 -14.20 1.79 10.56
C PRO A 38 -14.55 0.32 10.88
N ASN A 39 -14.11 -0.59 10.01
CA ASN A 39 -14.19 -2.02 10.23
C ASN A 39 -13.13 -2.47 11.26
N PRO A 40 -13.27 -3.64 11.92
CA PRO A 40 -12.27 -4.14 12.87
C PRO A 40 -10.86 -4.36 12.28
N ASN A 41 -10.73 -4.53 10.96
CA ASN A 41 -9.48 -4.65 10.23
C ASN A 41 -8.82 -3.31 9.85
N ALA A 42 -9.42 -2.16 10.18
CA ALA A 42 -8.95 -0.82 9.80
C ALA A 42 -7.70 -0.31 10.57
N GLY A 43 -7.00 -1.19 11.30
CA GLY A 43 -5.91 -0.82 12.21
C GLY A 43 -6.40 -0.33 13.58
N ARG A 44 -5.57 0.43 14.30
CA ARG A 44 -5.86 0.85 15.68
C ARG A 44 -6.98 1.91 15.71
N PRO A 45 -8.18 1.62 16.26
CA PRO A 45 -9.39 2.42 15.98
C PRO A 45 -9.29 3.91 16.31
N HIS A 46 -8.69 4.26 17.45
CA HIS A 46 -8.46 5.64 17.86
C HIS A 46 -7.52 6.37 16.89
N PHE A 47 -6.32 5.81 16.66
CA PHE A 47 -5.28 6.46 15.86
C PHE A 47 -5.67 6.58 14.38
N THR A 48 -6.25 5.54 13.78
CA THR A 48 -6.71 5.59 12.38
C THR A 48 -7.75 6.70 12.18
N THR A 49 -8.74 6.80 13.08
CA THR A 49 -9.82 7.81 12.99
C THR A 49 -9.30 9.23 13.24
N ALA A 50 -8.47 9.43 14.27
CA ALA A 50 -7.89 10.73 14.58
C ALA A 50 -7.02 11.25 13.43
N SER A 51 -6.23 10.36 12.82
CA SER A 51 -5.32 10.71 11.72
C SER A 51 -6.04 11.01 10.41
N GLU A 52 -7.08 10.23 10.07
CA GLU A 52 -7.93 10.49 8.91
C GLU A 52 -8.53 11.90 8.99
N VAL A 53 -9.16 12.26 10.12
CA VAL A 53 -9.83 13.56 10.26
C VAL A 53 -8.84 14.73 10.20
N ALA A 54 -7.68 14.60 10.85
CA ALA A 54 -6.63 15.61 10.78
C ALA A 54 -6.13 15.82 9.36
N THR A 55 -5.91 14.73 8.62
CA THR A 55 -5.47 14.77 7.23
C THR A 55 -6.53 15.43 6.34
N MET A 56 -7.80 15.08 6.50
CA MET A 56 -8.90 15.69 5.76
C MET A 56 -9.01 17.20 5.99
N GLU A 57 -8.87 17.69 7.23
CA GLU A 57 -8.89 19.13 7.49
C GLU A 57 -7.65 19.85 6.93
N TYR A 58 -6.45 19.28 7.08
CA TYR A 58 -5.23 19.84 6.48
C TYR A 58 -5.35 19.92 4.94
N LEU A 59 -5.86 18.88 4.30
CA LEU A 59 -6.10 18.87 2.85
C LEU A 59 -7.03 20.00 2.40
N ARG A 60 -8.20 20.13 3.05
CA ARG A 60 -9.22 21.11 2.67
C ARG A 60 -8.78 22.54 2.95
N GLU A 61 -8.28 22.79 4.16
CA GLU A 61 -8.08 24.15 4.66
C GLU A 61 -6.66 24.68 4.39
N ILE A 62 -5.67 23.81 4.12
CA ILE A 62 -4.27 24.22 3.84
C ILE A 62 -3.84 23.92 2.40
N LEU A 63 -4.06 22.69 1.93
CA LEU A 63 -3.68 22.32 0.56
C LEU A 63 -4.73 22.70 -0.50
N ASN A 64 -5.89 23.22 -0.08
CA ASN A 64 -7.05 23.51 -0.94
C ASN A 64 -7.53 22.30 -1.77
N VAL A 65 -7.27 21.09 -1.29
CA VAL A 65 -7.73 19.83 -1.89
C VAL A 65 -9.15 19.55 -1.40
N PRO A 66 -10.15 19.37 -2.29
CA PRO A 66 -11.53 19.11 -1.86
C PRO A 66 -11.65 17.85 -1.00
N SER A 67 -12.07 18.01 0.26
CA SER A 67 -12.35 16.93 1.20
C SER A 67 -13.58 17.26 2.06
N PRO A 68 -14.28 16.27 2.66
CA PRO A 68 -15.48 16.53 3.44
C PRO A 68 -15.18 17.37 4.69
N LYS A 69 -16.09 18.29 5.01
CA LYS A 69 -16.08 18.99 6.30
C LYS A 69 -16.54 18.06 7.41
N VAL A 70 -15.61 17.63 8.26
CA VAL A 70 -15.93 16.78 9.41
C VAL A 70 -16.65 17.61 10.49
N HIS A 71 -17.92 17.26 10.76
CA HIS A 71 -18.77 18.02 11.68
C HIS A 71 -18.54 17.71 13.17
N ALA A 72 -18.18 16.47 13.50
CA ALA A 72 -17.75 16.08 14.85
C ALA A 72 -16.95 14.77 14.79
N TRP A 73 -16.03 14.63 15.74
CA TRP A 73 -15.05 13.56 15.89
C TRP A 73 -14.35 13.74 17.28
N SER A 74 -13.46 12.85 17.75
CA SER A 74 -12.96 12.90 19.14
C SER A 74 -11.62 12.19 19.42
N SER A 75 -10.62 12.89 20.01
CA SER A 75 -9.40 12.24 20.57
C SER A 75 -8.51 12.95 21.67
N SER A 76 -8.39 14.31 21.81
CA SER A 76 -7.75 15.13 22.94
C SER A 76 -6.20 15.04 23.27
N SER A 77 -5.35 16.08 23.57
CA SER A 77 -5.45 17.59 23.64
C SER A 77 -4.10 18.41 23.80
N ASN A 78 -3.91 19.53 23.05
CA ASN A 78 -3.00 20.73 23.20
C ASN A 78 -1.44 20.66 22.98
N THR A 79 -0.66 21.69 22.52
CA THR A 79 -0.97 23.04 21.92
C THR A 79 -0.05 23.62 20.78
N PRO A 80 1.18 24.24 20.95
CA PRO A 80 1.60 25.37 20.06
C PRO A 80 3.10 25.56 19.60
N VAL A 81 3.36 26.56 18.70
CA VAL A 81 4.68 27.17 18.26
C VAL A 81 5.38 26.44 17.07
N GLY A 82 6.15 27.04 16.11
CA GLY A 82 6.71 28.42 16.00
C GLY A 82 7.16 29.06 14.64
N ALA A 83 7.88 28.37 13.72
CA ALA A 83 8.38 28.84 12.40
C ALA A 83 8.58 27.65 11.43
N GLU A 84 8.81 27.88 10.12
CA GLU A 84 8.60 26.89 9.03
C GLU A 84 9.69 25.82 8.81
N CYS A 85 9.32 24.53 8.86
CA CYS A 85 10.00 23.37 8.26
C CYS A 85 9.18 22.07 8.48
N ILE A 86 9.17 21.10 7.53
CA ILE A 86 8.65 19.74 7.75
C ILE A 86 9.70 18.70 7.32
N ILE A 87 10.26 17.96 8.29
CA ILE A 87 11.14 16.79 8.05
C ILE A 87 10.72 15.67 9.01
N MET A 88 9.58 15.03 8.72
CA MET A 88 9.05 13.94 9.55
C MET A 88 8.30 12.90 8.72
N TYR A 89 8.56 11.62 8.97
CA TYR A 89 7.76 10.50 8.48
C TYR A 89 6.84 9.99 9.59
N GLY A 90 5.63 9.54 9.28
CA GLY A 90 4.64 9.21 10.30
C GLY A 90 3.24 9.35 9.75
N SER A 91 2.27 9.71 10.58
CA SER A 91 0.93 10.11 10.11
C SER A 91 0.53 11.44 10.76
N LEU A 92 -0.34 12.20 10.09
CA LEU A 92 -0.81 13.50 10.58
C LEU A 92 -1.98 13.32 11.54
N TYR A 93 -1.97 14.04 12.66
CA TYR A 93 -3.01 14.07 13.68
C TYR A 93 -3.25 15.53 14.09
N TYR A 94 -4.30 15.83 14.86
CA TYR A 94 -4.25 17.06 15.63
C TYR A 94 -3.28 16.86 16.78
N ALA A 95 -2.46 17.86 17.08
CA ALA A 95 -1.70 17.86 18.33
C ALA A 95 -2.65 17.76 19.54
N LYS A 96 -3.88 18.27 19.37
CA LYS A 96 -4.97 18.11 20.31
C LYS A 96 -5.65 16.73 20.33
N ASP A 97 -4.97 15.67 19.94
CA ASP A 97 -5.42 14.26 20.05
C ASP A 97 -4.45 13.33 20.75
N LEU A 98 -3.35 13.90 21.21
CA LEU A 98 -2.18 13.16 21.61
C LEU A 98 -1.90 13.47 23.09
N PRO A 99 -1.54 12.47 23.90
CA PRO A 99 -1.35 12.68 25.33
C PRO A 99 -0.12 13.53 25.65
N GLN A 100 0.88 13.54 24.75
CA GLN A 100 2.10 14.35 24.79
C GLN A 100 2.56 14.61 23.35
N VAL A 101 2.97 15.85 23.05
CA VAL A 101 3.52 16.26 21.75
C VAL A 101 4.71 17.17 22.00
N GLN A 102 5.86 16.88 21.39
CA GLN A 102 7.07 17.70 21.48
C GLN A 102 7.01 18.87 20.48
N PRO A 103 7.65 20.04 20.76
CA PRO A 103 7.63 21.22 19.88
C PRO A 103 7.95 20.94 18.41
N GLU A 104 8.79 19.93 18.14
CA GLU A 104 9.26 19.55 16.81
C GLU A 104 8.31 18.62 16.06
N GLN A 105 7.35 17.99 16.77
CA GLN A 105 6.28 17.18 16.16
C GLN A 105 5.16 18.04 15.58
N PHE A 106 5.09 19.33 15.93
CA PHE A 106 4.05 20.23 15.45
C PHE A 106 4.27 20.63 13.98
N VAL A 107 3.20 20.61 13.20
CA VAL A 107 3.22 21.15 11.83
C VAL A 107 2.90 22.64 11.91
N ASP A 108 3.85 23.50 11.52
CA ASP A 108 3.54 24.94 11.44
C ASP A 108 2.73 25.26 10.18
N ILE A 109 1.55 25.80 10.41
CA ILE A 109 0.52 26.07 9.40
C ILE A 109 0.62 27.52 8.89
N ARG A 110 1.34 28.39 9.61
CA ARG A 110 1.35 29.85 9.37
C ARG A 110 1.90 30.28 8.01
N ALA A 111 2.64 29.40 7.34
CA ALA A 111 3.11 29.57 5.96
C ALA A 111 1.97 29.74 4.93
N ALA A 112 0.83 29.09 5.16
CA ALA A 112 -0.24 28.97 4.17
C ALA A 112 -1.19 30.18 4.12
N GLY A 113 -0.96 31.21 4.93
CA GLY A 113 -1.82 32.41 5.02
C GLY A 113 -3.20 32.19 5.67
N ASN A 114 -3.55 30.95 6.01
CA ASN A 114 -4.87 30.58 6.53
C ASN A 114 -4.92 30.57 8.07
N THR A 115 -5.88 31.31 8.61
CA THR A 115 -6.12 31.44 10.06
C THR A 115 -6.99 30.30 10.58
N ILE A 116 -6.45 29.08 10.64
CA ILE A 116 -7.11 27.96 11.32
C ILE A 116 -6.64 27.91 12.78
N ASP A 117 -7.58 27.77 13.73
CA ASP A 117 -7.27 27.54 15.15
C ASP A 117 -6.74 26.11 15.42
N SER A 118 -6.82 25.21 14.43
CA SER A 118 -6.36 23.83 14.53
C SER A 118 -4.83 23.76 14.47
N VAL A 119 -4.23 23.03 15.41
CA VAL A 119 -2.81 22.71 15.41
C VAL A 119 -2.61 21.22 15.14
N PHE A 120 -1.85 20.89 14.09
CA PHE A 120 -1.53 19.50 13.71
C PHE A 120 -0.17 19.05 14.23
N ALA A 121 0.02 17.74 14.31
CA ALA A 121 1.31 17.11 14.62
C ALA A 121 1.53 15.84 13.79
N VAL A 122 2.80 15.52 13.51
CA VAL A 122 3.23 14.25 12.95
C VAL A 122 3.77 13.36 14.06
N VAL A 123 3.14 12.20 14.25
CA VAL A 123 3.51 11.20 15.25
C VAL A 123 3.45 9.79 14.60
N PRO A 124 3.62 8.66 15.32
CA PRO A 124 3.78 7.36 14.68
C PRO A 124 2.71 7.03 13.64
N THR A 125 3.18 6.41 12.56
CA THR A 125 2.36 6.10 11.40
C THR A 125 1.16 5.23 11.74
N THR A 126 0.05 5.44 11.03
CA THR A 126 -1.11 4.53 10.99
C THR A 126 -0.99 3.50 9.87
N ASN A 127 0.08 3.53 9.06
CA ASN A 127 0.28 2.64 7.94
C ASN A 127 0.27 1.17 8.39
N ARG A 128 -0.65 0.40 7.82
CA ARG A 128 -0.95 -0.97 8.26
C ARG A 128 0.24 -1.92 8.20
N THR A 129 1.24 -1.67 7.34
CA THR A 129 2.48 -2.48 7.31
C THR A 129 3.28 -2.44 8.62
N PHE A 130 3.01 -1.51 9.54
CA PHE A 130 3.62 -1.44 10.87
C PHE A 130 2.83 -2.12 12.00
N PHE A 131 1.66 -2.70 11.69
CA PHE A 131 0.75 -3.31 12.67
C PHE A 131 0.21 -4.67 12.25
N ASP A 132 -0.05 -4.89 10.96
CA ASP A 132 -0.62 -6.13 10.45
C ASP A 132 0.27 -7.36 10.72
N HIS A 133 -0.40 -8.51 10.86
CA HIS A 133 0.21 -9.82 11.10
C HIS A 133 1.09 -9.88 12.37
N GLY A 134 0.66 -9.23 13.45
CA GLY A 134 1.34 -9.24 14.74
C GLY A 134 2.53 -8.28 14.86
N ARG A 135 2.80 -7.46 13.82
CA ARG A 135 3.78 -6.38 13.87
C ARG A 135 3.43 -5.29 14.91
N ASP A 136 2.21 -5.29 15.44
CA ASP A 136 1.75 -4.38 16.48
C ASP A 136 2.21 -4.75 17.90
N PHE A 137 2.66 -6.00 18.12
CA PHE A 137 3.18 -6.49 19.40
C PHE A 137 4.67 -6.23 19.63
N VAL A 138 5.45 -5.93 18.58
CA VAL A 138 6.89 -5.63 18.72
C VAL A 138 7.15 -4.16 19.03
N ASP A 139 8.16 -3.90 19.86
CA ASP A 139 8.66 -2.55 20.11
C ASP A 139 9.68 -2.17 19.03
N VAL A 140 9.28 -1.25 18.15
CA VAL A 140 9.98 -0.87 16.92
C VAL A 140 9.65 0.58 16.59
N ASP A 141 10.58 1.25 15.91
CA ASP A 141 10.36 2.59 15.38
C ASP A 141 9.19 2.58 14.36
N ARG A 142 8.30 3.56 14.51
CA ARG A 142 7.09 3.77 13.70
C ARG A 142 6.99 5.23 13.24
N GLY A 143 8.10 5.99 13.29
CA GLY A 143 8.13 7.44 13.17
C GLY A 143 8.17 8.14 14.53
N PRO A 144 8.27 9.49 14.56
CA PRO A 144 8.57 10.32 15.73
C PRO A 144 7.75 9.96 16.96
N SER A 145 8.36 9.21 17.87
CA SER A 145 7.75 8.78 19.13
C SER A 145 8.15 9.74 20.26
N ASN A 146 7.63 9.53 21.47
CA ASN A 146 8.09 10.25 22.66
C ASN A 146 9.57 9.96 23.03
N PHE A 147 10.23 9.04 22.34
CA PHE A 147 11.61 8.63 22.57
C PHE A 147 12.41 8.51 21.26
N PHE A 148 13.45 9.35 21.19
CA PHE A 148 14.60 9.35 20.28
C PHE A 148 14.37 9.60 18.77
N HIS A 149 15.24 10.47 18.24
CA HIS A 149 15.41 10.89 16.83
C HIS A 149 14.30 11.77 16.22
N LEU A 150 14.50 13.08 16.33
CA LEU A 150 13.58 14.16 15.92
C LEU A 150 13.87 14.76 14.53
N GLU A 151 14.92 14.30 13.84
CA GLU A 151 15.18 14.58 12.43
C GLU A 151 15.32 13.23 11.70
N ALA A 152 14.20 12.53 11.50
CA ALA A 152 14.21 11.26 10.77
C ALA A 152 14.59 11.55 9.32
N SER A 153 15.85 11.26 8.97
CA SER A 153 16.31 11.33 7.59
C SER A 153 15.61 10.26 6.76
N ALA A 154 15.69 10.39 5.43
CA ALA A 154 15.19 9.33 4.55
C ALA A 154 15.78 7.96 4.95
N GLU A 155 17.10 7.92 5.22
CA GLU A 155 17.84 6.74 5.69
C GLU A 155 17.20 6.09 6.93
N ASP A 156 16.87 6.88 7.96
CA ASP A 156 16.25 6.39 9.20
C ASP A 156 14.91 5.69 8.91
N TYR A 157 14.09 6.24 8.02
CA TYR A 157 12.83 5.60 7.61
C TYR A 157 13.04 4.26 6.88
N PHE A 158 14.07 4.14 6.02
CA PHE A 158 14.39 2.86 5.38
C PHE A 158 14.91 1.84 6.38
N LEU A 159 15.77 2.25 7.30
CA LEU A 159 16.31 1.39 8.35
C LEU A 159 15.21 0.95 9.33
N ALA A 160 14.31 1.85 9.74
CA ALA A 160 13.15 1.52 10.58
C ALA A 160 12.25 0.46 9.95
N ARG A 161 11.97 0.55 8.64
CA ARG A 161 11.22 -0.50 7.90
C ARG A 161 11.91 -1.86 8.00
N VAL A 162 13.23 -1.92 7.93
CA VAL A 162 13.99 -3.18 7.98
C VAL A 162 14.16 -3.71 9.40
N TYR A 163 14.47 -2.85 10.36
CA TYR A 163 14.56 -3.22 11.77
C TYR A 163 13.22 -3.73 12.29
N ARG A 164 12.10 -3.18 11.81
CA ARG A 164 10.77 -3.77 12.05
C ARG A 164 10.70 -5.23 11.62
N GLU A 165 11.04 -5.54 10.36
CA GLU A 165 10.97 -6.92 9.86
C GLU A 165 11.94 -7.85 10.62
N LEU A 166 13.14 -7.38 10.99
CA LEU A 166 14.08 -8.12 11.84
C LEU A 166 13.53 -8.39 13.24
N THR A 167 13.08 -7.37 13.97
CA THR A 167 12.56 -7.51 15.33
C THR A 167 11.35 -8.45 15.35
N CYS A 168 10.50 -8.42 14.31
CA CYS A 168 9.42 -9.38 14.13
C CYS A 168 9.91 -10.83 13.99
N MET A 169 10.97 -11.08 13.22
CA MET A 169 11.58 -12.42 13.09
C MET A 169 12.29 -12.89 14.36
N GLU A 170 12.94 -11.99 15.10
CA GLU A 170 13.66 -12.31 16.33
C GLU A 170 12.72 -12.48 17.54
N SER A 171 11.56 -11.83 17.53
CA SER A 171 10.54 -11.90 18.60
C SER A 171 9.48 -12.99 18.39
N SER A 172 9.36 -13.54 17.19
CA SER A 172 8.29 -14.49 16.83
C SER A 172 8.81 -15.89 16.56
N THR A 173 8.09 -16.91 17.01
CA THR A 173 8.38 -18.33 16.68
C THR A 173 7.91 -18.75 15.29
N SER A 174 7.17 -17.88 14.61
CA SER A 174 6.63 -18.07 13.26
C SER A 174 6.49 -16.72 12.58
N PHE A 175 6.38 -16.72 11.25
CA PHE A 175 6.11 -15.53 10.44
C PHE A 175 4.75 -15.67 9.74
N PRO A 176 4.17 -14.59 9.20
CA PRO A 176 2.87 -14.62 8.56
C PRO A 176 2.88 -15.55 7.37
N ARG A 177 1.74 -16.19 7.12
CA ARG A 177 1.55 -17.03 5.95
C ARG A 177 1.85 -16.23 4.66
N PRO A 178 2.69 -16.73 3.75
CA PRO A 178 2.83 -16.15 2.42
C PRO A 178 1.48 -16.14 1.70
N GLN A 179 1.13 -15.00 1.11
CA GLN A 179 -0.14 -14.81 0.41
C GLN A 179 0.01 -15.00 -1.10
N GLY A 180 1.14 -14.58 -1.69
CA GLY A 180 1.32 -14.52 -3.14
C GLY A 180 1.71 -15.81 -3.86
N PHE A 181 2.09 -16.87 -3.14
CA PHE A 181 2.60 -18.10 -3.76
C PHE A 181 2.37 -19.35 -2.91
N PHE A 182 2.41 -20.52 -3.56
CA PHE A 182 2.36 -21.83 -2.92
C PHE A 182 3.73 -22.30 -2.41
N TYR A 183 3.81 -22.70 -1.14
CA TYR A 183 5.03 -23.18 -0.46
C TYR A 183 4.98 -24.68 -0.07
N GLY A 184 4.28 -25.50 -0.87
CA GLY A 184 3.99 -26.92 -0.61
C GLY A 184 5.11 -27.92 -0.95
N SER A 185 4.75 -29.09 -1.47
CA SER A 185 5.72 -30.07 -1.99
C SER A 185 6.40 -29.52 -3.25
N GLY A 186 7.72 -29.68 -3.37
CA GLY A 186 8.52 -29.22 -4.51
C GLY A 186 8.68 -27.70 -4.69
N GLN A 187 7.96 -26.87 -3.92
CA GLN A 187 8.03 -25.40 -4.02
C GLN A 187 9.05 -24.80 -3.03
N TYR A 188 9.24 -23.48 -3.10
CA TYR A 188 10.08 -22.76 -2.15
C TYR A 188 9.45 -22.80 -0.76
N ARG A 189 10.26 -23.06 0.27
CA ARG A 189 9.82 -23.12 1.67
C ARG A 189 10.50 -22.00 2.46
N PRO A 190 9.80 -20.89 2.74
CA PRO A 190 10.28 -19.81 3.57
C PRO A 190 10.86 -20.27 4.90
N SER A 191 11.92 -19.60 5.37
CA SER A 191 12.51 -19.88 6.67
C SER A 191 12.96 -18.59 7.37
N ILE A 192 12.92 -18.59 8.71
CA ILE A 192 13.42 -17.45 9.50
C ILE A 192 14.90 -17.18 9.17
N GLU A 193 15.71 -18.21 8.95
CA GLU A 193 17.12 -18.08 8.59
C GLU A 193 17.34 -17.36 7.25
N SER A 194 16.60 -17.76 6.20
CA SER A 194 16.72 -17.13 4.87
C SER A 194 16.21 -15.69 4.86
N LYS A 195 15.09 -15.42 5.53
CA LYS A 195 14.54 -14.07 5.74
C LYS A 195 15.51 -13.16 6.50
N LEU A 196 16.05 -13.63 7.63
CA LEU A 196 17.06 -12.90 8.42
C LEU A 196 18.34 -12.65 7.61
N LYS A 197 18.79 -13.62 6.80
CA LYS A 197 19.97 -13.44 5.94
C LYS A 197 19.75 -12.32 4.92
N ALA A 198 18.63 -12.35 4.18
CA ALA A 198 18.33 -11.35 3.16
C ALA A 198 18.24 -9.92 3.74
N LEU A 199 17.64 -9.77 4.94
CA LEU A 199 17.59 -8.48 5.64
C LEU A 199 18.97 -8.02 6.15
N ARG A 200 19.77 -8.93 6.71
CA ARG A 200 21.13 -8.60 7.17
C ARG A 200 22.03 -8.21 6.00
N ASP A 201 21.97 -8.91 4.88
CA ASP A 201 22.67 -8.54 3.65
C ASP A 201 22.19 -7.15 3.16
N TYR A 202 20.87 -6.89 3.14
CA TYR A 202 20.33 -5.58 2.75
C TYR A 202 20.82 -4.42 3.64
N ILE A 203 20.89 -4.56 4.96
CA ILE A 203 21.33 -3.49 5.88
C ILE A 203 22.71 -2.94 5.50
N HIS A 204 23.65 -3.81 5.11
CA HIS A 204 25.00 -3.39 4.74
C HIS A 204 25.03 -2.45 3.51
N VAL A 205 23.99 -2.47 2.68
CA VAL A 205 23.92 -1.65 1.46
C VAL A 205 22.87 -0.54 1.54
N ALA A 206 21.89 -0.62 2.45
CA ALA A 206 20.72 0.27 2.49
C ALA A 206 21.03 1.78 2.39
N PRO A 207 22.02 2.36 3.12
CA PRO A 207 22.35 3.79 3.01
C PRO A 207 22.84 4.21 1.62
N LEU A 208 23.41 3.27 0.85
CA LEU A 208 23.99 3.52 -0.47
C LEU A 208 22.97 3.40 -1.61
N LEU A 209 21.75 2.91 -1.33
CA LEU A 209 20.67 2.74 -2.30
C LEU A 209 19.67 3.91 -2.33
N LEU A 210 19.90 4.94 -1.50
CA LEU A 210 19.04 6.11 -1.41
C LEU A 210 19.07 6.96 -2.70
N PRO A 211 17.97 7.64 -3.04
CA PRO A 211 17.96 8.59 -4.15
C PRO A 211 18.99 9.70 -3.92
N LYS A 212 19.83 9.97 -4.93
CA LYS A 212 20.77 11.11 -4.91
C LYS A 212 20.02 12.45 -4.95
N ASP A 213 18.85 12.47 -5.60
CA ASP A 213 17.94 13.60 -5.57
C ASP A 213 17.05 13.51 -4.33
N GLN A 214 17.24 14.46 -3.40
CA GLN A 214 16.50 14.51 -2.15
C GLN A 214 15.01 14.85 -2.34
N THR A 215 14.61 15.45 -3.47
CA THR A 215 13.19 15.74 -3.76
C THR A 215 12.36 14.47 -3.81
N LEU A 216 12.92 13.39 -4.39
CA LEU A 216 12.26 12.08 -4.49
C LEU A 216 12.10 11.40 -3.13
N SER A 217 12.92 11.79 -2.15
CA SER A 217 12.88 11.31 -0.77
C SER A 217 11.99 12.15 0.16
N GLN A 218 11.39 13.25 -0.31
CA GLN A 218 10.62 14.13 0.58
C GLN A 218 9.43 13.42 1.25
N PRO A 219 9.17 13.67 2.54
CA PRO A 219 7.95 13.22 3.21
C PRO A 219 6.73 13.81 2.49
N THR A 220 5.98 12.94 1.82
CA THR A 220 4.80 13.33 1.01
C THR A 220 3.56 12.61 1.54
N LEU A 221 2.38 13.22 1.43
CA LEU A 221 1.10 12.53 1.60
C LEU A 221 0.67 11.97 0.24
N TRP A 222 0.47 10.66 0.14
CA TRP A 222 -0.11 10.01 -1.05
C TRP A 222 -1.45 9.37 -0.70
N HIS A 223 -2.45 9.49 -1.58
CA HIS A 223 -3.74 8.86 -1.35
C HIS A 223 -3.61 7.33 -1.49
N PRO A 224 -3.91 6.53 -0.45
CA PRO A 224 -3.62 5.10 -0.47
C PRO A 224 -4.54 4.31 -1.42
N ASP A 225 -5.79 4.74 -1.58
CA ASP A 225 -6.81 4.02 -2.37
C ASP A 225 -7.76 4.99 -3.08
N LEU A 226 -7.28 5.66 -4.14
CA LEU A 226 -8.08 6.66 -4.88
C LEU A 226 -8.77 5.99 -6.08
N HIS A 227 -10.01 5.55 -5.88
CA HIS A 227 -10.88 4.92 -6.87
C HIS A 227 -12.11 5.80 -7.17
N GLY A 228 -12.98 5.34 -8.08
CA GLY A 228 -14.14 6.14 -8.53
C GLY A 228 -15.12 6.50 -7.41
N ASP A 229 -15.38 5.58 -6.46
CA ASP A 229 -16.34 5.81 -5.38
C ASP A 229 -15.80 6.69 -4.25
N SER A 230 -14.48 6.88 -4.16
CA SER A 230 -13.86 7.81 -3.20
C SER A 230 -13.79 9.27 -3.71
N ILE A 231 -14.35 9.55 -4.90
CA ILE A 231 -14.44 10.89 -5.50
C ILE A 231 -15.90 11.31 -5.70
N PHE A 232 -16.33 12.37 -5.03
CA PHE A 232 -17.63 13.01 -5.25
C PHE A 232 -17.50 14.16 -6.24
N VAL A 233 -18.34 14.16 -7.27
CA VAL A 233 -18.41 15.19 -8.31
C VAL A 233 -19.75 15.92 -8.29
N ASN A 234 -19.79 17.13 -8.85
CA ASN A 234 -21.02 17.91 -8.99
C ASN A 234 -21.96 17.22 -9.99
N PRO A 235 -23.20 16.84 -9.62
CA PRO A 235 -24.13 16.17 -10.53
C PRO A 235 -24.52 17.04 -11.74
N ASP A 236 -24.55 18.36 -11.59
CA ASP A 236 -24.82 19.31 -12.67
C ASP A 236 -23.56 19.61 -13.52
N ARG A 237 -22.37 19.28 -13.00
CA ARG A 237 -21.06 19.51 -13.64
C ARG A 237 -20.06 18.39 -13.28
N PRO A 238 -20.16 17.18 -13.87
CA PRO A 238 -19.37 16.02 -13.42
C PRO A 238 -17.84 16.14 -13.55
N THR A 239 -17.31 17.21 -14.16
CA THR A 239 -15.87 17.55 -14.18
C THR A 239 -15.41 18.34 -12.95
N GLU A 240 -16.33 18.82 -12.11
CA GLU A 240 -16.05 19.56 -10.88
C GLU A 240 -16.03 18.58 -9.70
N ILE A 241 -14.84 18.30 -9.17
CA ILE A 241 -14.65 17.49 -7.98
C ILE A 241 -15.08 18.31 -6.76
N LEU A 242 -16.08 17.81 -6.03
CA LEU A 242 -16.59 18.42 -4.81
C LEU A 242 -15.84 17.93 -3.56
N SER A 243 -15.38 16.67 -3.54
CA SER A 243 -14.82 16.05 -2.34
C SER A 243 -14.08 14.74 -2.64
N THR A 244 -13.00 14.47 -1.91
CA THR A 244 -12.27 13.18 -1.90
C THR A 244 -12.31 12.56 -0.50
N ILE A 245 -12.59 11.27 -0.41
CA ILE A 245 -12.69 10.51 0.86
C ILE A 245 -11.67 9.36 0.90
N ASP A 246 -11.65 8.59 1.98
CA ASP A 246 -10.82 7.38 2.15
C ASP A 246 -9.32 7.62 2.33
N TRP A 247 -8.99 8.77 2.93
CA TRP A 247 -7.70 9.13 3.53
C TRP A 247 -7.32 8.30 4.79
N GLN A 248 -7.80 7.05 4.91
CA GLN A 248 -7.49 6.16 6.04
C GLN A 248 -6.11 5.52 5.89
N ALA A 249 -5.42 5.34 7.02
CA ALA A 249 -4.05 4.81 7.07
C ALA A 249 -3.01 5.59 6.23
N VAL A 250 -3.36 6.81 5.79
CA VAL A 250 -2.46 7.73 5.09
C VAL A 250 -1.25 8.06 5.97
N ASN A 251 -0.08 8.13 5.35
CA ASN A 251 1.16 8.40 6.06
C ASN A 251 2.10 9.27 5.24
N LEU A 252 2.94 10.03 5.94
CA LEU A 252 4.12 10.68 5.39
C LEU A 252 5.20 9.63 5.18
N ALA A 253 5.59 9.43 3.92
CA ALA A 253 6.66 8.54 3.47
C ALA A 253 7.52 9.23 2.40
N PRO A 254 8.72 8.71 2.06
CA PRO A 254 9.46 9.16 0.89
C PRO A 254 8.61 9.00 -0.37
N LEU A 255 8.48 10.06 -1.18
CA LEU A 255 7.66 10.07 -2.40
C LEU A 255 7.90 8.83 -3.29
N PHE A 256 9.15 8.49 -3.59
CA PHE A 256 9.48 7.34 -4.45
C PHE A 256 9.11 5.97 -3.89
N LEU A 257 8.87 5.82 -2.59
CA LEU A 257 8.37 4.55 -2.04
C LEU A 257 6.87 4.40 -2.26
N GLN A 258 6.12 5.45 -1.97
CA GLN A 258 4.66 5.38 -1.95
C GLN A 258 4.05 5.54 -3.34
N VAL A 259 4.58 6.43 -4.18
CA VAL A 259 4.00 6.79 -5.49
C VAL A 259 3.58 5.56 -6.33
N HIS A 260 2.37 5.55 -6.86
CA HIS A 260 1.87 4.52 -7.78
C HIS A 260 0.80 5.11 -8.69
N HIS A 261 0.47 4.46 -9.80
CA HIS A 261 -0.71 4.82 -10.58
C HIS A 261 -1.96 4.72 -9.68
N LEU A 262 -2.86 5.69 -9.80
CA LEU A 262 -4.08 5.71 -8.97
C LEU A 262 -5.03 4.63 -9.46
N VAL A 263 -5.71 3.93 -8.55
CA VAL A 263 -6.71 2.89 -8.88
C VAL A 263 -7.77 3.41 -9.87
N LEU A 264 -8.10 4.70 -9.79
CA LEU A 264 -8.94 5.43 -10.75
C LEU A 264 -8.55 5.28 -12.24
N VAL A 265 -7.26 5.07 -12.54
CA VAL A 265 -6.75 4.92 -13.92
C VAL A 265 -6.22 3.50 -14.22
N GLU A 266 -6.25 2.60 -13.25
CA GLU A 266 -5.91 1.19 -13.45
C GLU A 266 -6.99 0.46 -14.27
N PHE A 267 -6.59 -0.60 -14.98
CA PHE A 267 -7.49 -1.38 -15.83
C PHE A 267 -6.93 -2.80 -16.05
N GLU A 268 -7.83 -3.74 -16.32
CA GLU A 268 -7.45 -5.09 -16.74
C GLU A 268 -6.96 -5.10 -18.18
N GLY A 269 -5.70 -5.47 -18.40
CA GLY A 269 -5.10 -5.64 -19.72
C GLY A 269 -3.65 -5.14 -19.82
N PRO A 270 -3.06 -5.18 -21.02
CA PRO A 270 -1.68 -4.75 -21.22
C PRO A 270 -1.53 -3.23 -21.06
N VAL A 271 -0.60 -2.82 -20.20
CA VAL A 271 -0.18 -1.41 -20.04
C VAL A 271 0.52 -0.93 -21.33
N PRO A 272 0.16 0.24 -21.89
CA PRO A 272 0.63 0.63 -23.22
C PRO A 272 1.98 1.35 -23.20
N ASP A 273 3.00 0.74 -23.79
CA ASP A 273 4.37 1.30 -23.85
C ASP A 273 4.49 2.74 -24.41
N GLY A 274 5.39 3.51 -23.80
CA GLY A 274 5.81 4.85 -24.23
C GLY A 274 4.66 5.85 -24.40
N LEU A 275 4.85 6.88 -25.23
CA LEU A 275 3.82 7.90 -25.52
C LEU A 275 3.15 7.72 -26.90
N GLY A 276 3.28 6.54 -27.51
CA GLY A 276 2.69 6.22 -28.81
C GLY A 276 1.16 6.10 -28.79
N SER A 277 0.53 6.28 -29.96
CA SER A 277 -0.91 6.21 -30.15
C SER A 277 -1.47 4.80 -29.87
N ILE A 278 -2.54 4.70 -29.08
CA ILE A 278 -3.24 3.45 -28.80
C ILE A 278 -4.11 3.06 -30.00
N LYS A 279 -3.83 1.90 -30.60
CA LYS A 279 -4.56 1.33 -31.73
C LYS A 279 -5.55 0.25 -31.28
N LEU A 280 -6.56 0.00 -32.10
CA LEU A 280 -7.36 -1.23 -32.01
C LEU A 280 -6.55 -2.39 -32.65
N PRO A 281 -6.89 -3.66 -32.36
CA PRO A 281 -6.31 -4.81 -33.06
C PRO A 281 -6.49 -4.72 -34.58
N ASP A 282 -5.53 -5.19 -35.36
CA ASP A 282 -5.58 -5.08 -36.83
C ASP A 282 -6.78 -5.86 -37.44
N ASN A 283 -7.28 -6.89 -36.76
CA ASN A 283 -8.45 -7.68 -37.14
C ASN A 283 -9.76 -7.18 -36.52
N PHE A 284 -9.82 -5.93 -36.03
CA PHE A 284 -10.96 -5.39 -35.29
C PHE A 284 -12.31 -5.55 -36.00
N ASP A 285 -12.35 -5.28 -37.32
CA ASP A 285 -13.58 -5.34 -38.11
C ASP A 285 -14.11 -6.77 -38.31
N ASP A 286 -13.25 -7.79 -38.15
CA ASP A 286 -13.60 -9.22 -38.22
C ASP A 286 -14.09 -9.80 -36.86
N LEU A 287 -13.98 -9.02 -35.77
CA LEU A 287 -14.39 -9.46 -34.43
C LEU A 287 -15.92 -9.43 -34.27
N SER A 288 -16.44 -10.28 -33.38
CA SER A 288 -17.85 -10.23 -32.99
C SER A 288 -18.18 -8.89 -32.29
N PRO A 289 -19.45 -8.44 -32.29
CA PRO A 289 -19.84 -7.17 -31.67
C PRO A 289 -19.42 -7.03 -30.19
N GLU A 290 -19.41 -8.13 -29.45
CA GLU A 290 -18.97 -8.20 -28.05
C GLU A 290 -17.47 -7.94 -27.94
N LYS A 291 -16.65 -8.65 -28.73
CA LYS A 291 -15.19 -8.46 -28.76
C LYS A 291 -14.79 -7.08 -29.31
N GLN A 292 -15.56 -6.52 -30.24
CA GLN A 292 -15.39 -5.14 -30.68
C GLN A 292 -15.67 -4.15 -29.53
N LEU A 293 -16.68 -4.41 -28.70
CA LEU A 293 -16.98 -3.58 -27.53
C LEU A 293 -15.87 -3.68 -26.46
N GLU A 294 -15.38 -4.89 -26.19
CA GLU A 294 -14.24 -5.13 -25.28
C GLU A 294 -12.98 -4.39 -25.75
N ALA A 295 -12.58 -4.56 -27.01
CA ALA A 295 -11.42 -3.86 -27.58
C ALA A 295 -11.57 -2.32 -27.56
N LYS A 296 -12.79 -1.80 -27.76
CA LYS A 296 -13.09 -0.37 -27.61
C LYS A 296 -12.96 0.11 -26.15
N LYS A 297 -13.45 -0.67 -25.17
CA LYS A 297 -13.31 -0.37 -23.73
C LYS A 297 -11.85 -0.37 -23.29
N LEU A 298 -11.09 -1.42 -23.63
CA LEU A 298 -9.67 -1.53 -23.32
C LEU A 298 -8.88 -0.35 -23.91
N ARG A 299 -9.11 -0.02 -25.19
CA ARG A 299 -8.48 1.14 -25.83
C ARG A 299 -8.81 2.46 -25.12
N ALA A 300 -10.04 2.63 -24.63
CA ALA A 300 -10.42 3.83 -23.89
C ALA A 300 -9.68 3.92 -22.54
N ALA A 301 -9.61 2.83 -21.78
CA ALA A 301 -8.87 2.75 -20.52
C ALA A 301 -7.36 3.01 -20.72
N GLN A 302 -6.73 2.33 -21.69
CA GLN A 302 -5.34 2.58 -22.09
C GLN A 302 -5.07 4.03 -22.52
N SER A 303 -6.05 4.69 -23.14
CA SER A 303 -5.96 6.10 -23.53
C SER A 303 -6.05 7.03 -22.33
N LEU A 304 -6.87 6.71 -21.33
CA LEU A 304 -6.97 7.45 -20.07
C LEU A 304 -5.69 7.32 -19.25
N TYR A 305 -5.16 6.10 -19.08
CA TYR A 305 -3.89 5.83 -18.42
C TYR A 305 -2.73 6.60 -19.08
N LYS A 306 -2.64 6.57 -20.41
CA LYS A 306 -1.63 7.33 -21.16
C LYS A 306 -1.81 8.84 -21.04
N LEU A 307 -3.04 9.33 -20.99
CA LEU A 307 -3.31 10.75 -20.76
C LEU A 307 -2.87 11.17 -19.34
N TYR A 308 -3.11 10.33 -18.33
CA TYR A 308 -2.62 10.53 -16.97
C TYR A 308 -1.09 10.65 -16.93
N ASP A 309 -0.35 9.72 -17.54
CA ASP A 309 1.12 9.79 -17.63
C ASP A 309 1.61 11.08 -18.31
N ILE A 310 0.95 11.52 -19.40
CA ILE A 310 1.28 12.77 -20.09
C ILE A 310 1.05 13.98 -19.18
N GLN A 311 -0.08 14.02 -18.46
CA GLN A 311 -0.35 15.11 -17.51
C GLN A 311 0.62 15.08 -16.33
N LEU A 312 0.98 13.91 -15.82
CA LEU A 312 1.95 13.74 -14.75
C LEU A 312 3.33 14.28 -15.15
N LEU A 313 3.82 13.92 -16.33
CA LEU A 313 5.08 14.42 -16.89
C LEU A 313 5.07 15.94 -17.15
N GLN A 314 3.91 16.53 -17.45
CA GLN A 314 3.75 17.96 -17.72
C GLN A 314 3.57 18.82 -16.48
N GLN A 315 2.83 18.33 -15.48
CA GLN A 315 2.41 19.11 -14.31
C GLN A 315 3.17 18.76 -13.02
N CYS A 316 3.70 17.54 -12.91
CA CYS A 316 4.35 17.03 -11.69
C CYS A 316 5.57 16.15 -12.04
N PRO A 317 6.61 16.69 -12.71
CA PRO A 317 7.74 15.91 -13.20
C PRO A 317 8.55 15.21 -12.11
N GLU A 318 8.50 15.69 -10.85
CA GLU A 318 9.09 15.04 -9.68
C GLU A 318 8.39 13.73 -9.34
N ILE A 319 7.06 13.68 -9.47
CA ILE A 319 6.25 12.46 -9.24
C ILE A 319 6.53 11.44 -10.35
N ALA A 320 6.64 11.88 -11.60
CA ALA A 320 7.02 11.00 -12.71
C ALA A 320 8.44 10.42 -12.52
N GLN A 321 9.40 11.24 -12.09
CA GLN A 321 10.75 10.76 -11.74
C GLN A 321 10.72 9.77 -10.57
N ALA A 322 9.88 10.01 -9.56
CA ALA A 322 9.70 9.11 -8.44
C ALA A 322 9.08 7.76 -8.86
N MET A 323 8.10 7.74 -9.77
CA MET A 323 7.57 6.51 -10.37
C MET A 323 8.65 5.75 -11.14
N HIS A 324 9.43 6.45 -11.97
CA HIS A 324 10.56 5.83 -12.67
C HIS A 324 11.57 5.22 -11.71
N LEU A 325 11.93 5.94 -10.62
CA LEU A 325 12.85 5.41 -9.61
C LEU A 325 12.27 4.19 -8.88
N LYS A 326 11.00 4.21 -8.49
CA LYS A 326 10.29 3.08 -7.87
C LYS A 326 10.31 1.84 -8.76
N SER A 327 10.02 2.01 -10.05
CA SER A 327 10.03 0.93 -11.05
C SER A 327 11.43 0.40 -11.38
N SER A 328 12.49 1.18 -11.10
CA SER A 328 13.87 0.79 -11.33
C SER A 328 14.34 -0.35 -10.41
N PHE A 329 15.44 -1.00 -10.78
CA PHE A 329 16.09 -2.03 -9.96
C PHE A 329 16.38 -1.59 -8.52
N LEU A 330 16.82 -0.34 -8.30
CA LEU A 330 17.07 0.18 -6.95
C LEU A 330 15.77 0.38 -6.17
N GLY A 331 14.74 0.94 -6.81
CA GLY A 331 13.42 1.12 -6.20
C GLY A 331 12.78 -0.20 -5.79
N GLN A 332 12.91 -1.24 -6.61
CA GLN A 332 12.43 -2.59 -6.29
C GLN A 332 13.16 -3.19 -5.08
N VAL A 333 14.50 -3.11 -5.02
CA VAL A 333 15.31 -3.60 -3.88
C VAL A 333 14.89 -2.93 -2.57
N VAL A 334 14.77 -1.59 -2.59
CA VAL A 334 14.42 -0.78 -1.41
C VAL A 334 12.93 -0.93 -1.02
N GLY A 335 12.06 -1.16 -2.00
CA GLY A 335 10.64 -1.47 -1.79
C GLY A 335 10.46 -2.79 -1.07
N LEU A 336 11.04 -3.86 -1.63
CA LEU A 336 10.87 -5.26 -1.19
C LEU A 336 11.43 -5.53 0.21
N ALA A 337 12.55 -4.89 0.57
CA ALA A 337 13.20 -5.05 1.87
C ALA A 337 12.30 -4.80 3.09
N GLY A 338 11.28 -3.94 2.95
CA GLY A 338 10.29 -3.67 4.00
C GLY A 338 9.05 -4.59 3.98
N SER A 339 9.12 -5.76 3.35
CA SER A 339 8.02 -6.76 3.30
C SER A 339 8.44 -8.18 3.70
N VAL A 340 9.73 -8.39 3.97
CA VAL A 340 10.38 -9.72 4.07
C VAL A 340 9.84 -10.60 5.21
N PHE A 341 9.28 -10.02 6.28
CA PHE A 341 8.60 -10.82 7.32
C PHE A 341 7.42 -11.58 6.73
N THR A 342 6.66 -10.96 5.81
CA THR A 342 5.58 -11.65 5.08
C THR A 342 6.16 -12.50 3.93
N ASP A 343 6.87 -11.91 2.97
CA ASP A 343 7.31 -12.58 1.73
C ASP A 343 8.47 -11.83 1.05
N GLY A 344 9.15 -12.47 0.10
CA GLY A 344 10.08 -11.83 -0.83
C GLY A 344 11.58 -12.06 -0.57
N GLU A 345 11.97 -12.85 0.42
CA GLU A 345 13.38 -13.16 0.70
C GLU A 345 14.17 -13.81 -0.45
N PRO A 346 13.65 -14.79 -1.25
CA PRO A 346 14.46 -15.38 -2.32
C PRO A 346 14.72 -14.37 -3.45
N ILE A 347 13.75 -13.49 -3.71
CA ILE A 347 13.83 -12.42 -4.71
C ILE A 347 14.77 -11.31 -4.23
N LEU A 348 14.65 -10.87 -2.97
CA LEU A 348 15.56 -9.87 -2.40
C LEU A 348 17.00 -10.37 -2.42
N GLN A 349 17.25 -11.63 -2.04
CA GLN A 349 18.59 -12.23 -2.08
C GLN A 349 19.16 -12.25 -3.52
N GLY A 350 18.34 -12.59 -4.52
CA GLY A 350 18.72 -12.54 -5.93
C GLY A 350 19.04 -11.14 -6.42
N MET A 351 18.24 -10.15 -6.03
CA MET A 351 18.54 -8.75 -6.32
C MET A 351 19.83 -8.28 -5.62
N LEU A 352 20.11 -8.69 -4.38
CA LEU A 352 21.36 -8.36 -3.68
C LEU A 352 22.60 -9.00 -4.34
N ILE A 353 22.48 -10.23 -4.87
CA ILE A 353 23.52 -10.86 -5.71
C ILE A 353 23.75 -10.05 -6.99
N ARG A 354 22.69 -9.67 -7.71
CA ARG A 354 22.77 -8.83 -8.92
C ARG A 354 23.36 -7.44 -8.63
N LEU A 355 23.03 -6.86 -7.48
CA LEU A 355 23.61 -5.60 -7.00
C LEU A 355 25.11 -5.74 -6.73
N LYS A 356 25.56 -6.85 -6.12
CA LYS A 356 26.98 -7.16 -5.90
C LYS A 356 27.76 -7.32 -7.22
N GLU A 357 27.13 -7.87 -8.24
CA GLU A 357 27.72 -8.06 -9.58
C GLU A 357 27.75 -6.76 -10.39
N GLY A 358 26.72 -5.93 -10.28
CA GLY A 358 26.64 -4.61 -10.92
C GLY A 358 27.25 -3.45 -10.15
N TRP A 359 27.89 -3.71 -8.99
CA TRP A 359 28.17 -2.70 -7.97
C TRP A 359 28.90 -1.44 -8.47
N SER A 360 29.99 -1.61 -9.22
CA SER A 360 30.80 -0.49 -9.73
C SER A 360 30.02 0.41 -10.70
N LYS A 361 29.04 -0.15 -11.43
CA LYS A 361 28.17 0.60 -12.35
C LYS A 361 27.03 1.32 -11.62
N ILE A 362 26.55 0.76 -10.51
CA ILE A 362 25.37 1.24 -9.77
C ILE A 362 25.78 2.29 -8.71
N ILE A 363 26.77 1.95 -7.88
CA ILE A 363 27.24 2.77 -6.75
C ILE A 363 28.45 3.60 -7.15
N GLY A 364 29.40 2.98 -7.86
CA GLY A 364 30.67 3.58 -8.28
C GLY A 364 31.88 2.74 -7.86
N GLU A 365 33.00 2.89 -8.57
CA GLU A 365 34.24 2.14 -8.31
C GLU A 365 34.95 2.56 -7.01
N SER A 366 34.66 3.75 -6.48
CA SER A 366 35.30 4.32 -5.28
C SER A 366 34.80 3.75 -3.96
N ILE A 367 33.66 3.04 -3.95
CA ILE A 367 33.03 2.49 -2.74
C ILE A 367 33.14 0.96 -2.80
N PRO A 368 33.88 0.29 -1.90
CA PRO A 368 33.91 -1.16 -1.83
C PRO A 368 32.53 -1.75 -1.57
N CYS A 369 32.19 -2.87 -2.22
CA CYS A 369 30.94 -3.56 -1.93
C CYS A 369 31.08 -4.39 -0.64
N PRO A 370 30.18 -4.25 0.35
CA PRO A 370 30.23 -5.02 1.59
C PRO A 370 29.66 -6.44 1.44
N LEU A 371 28.92 -6.72 0.37
CA LEU A 371 28.32 -8.04 0.13
C LEU A 371 29.35 -9.07 -0.37
N SER A 372 29.20 -10.31 0.04
CA SER A 372 29.98 -11.45 -0.44
C SER A 372 29.08 -12.68 -0.52
N PHE A 373 29.21 -13.45 -1.60
CA PHE A 373 28.40 -14.65 -1.86
C PHE A 373 29.29 -15.75 -2.45
N SER A 374 29.21 -16.94 -1.86
CA SER A 374 29.80 -18.17 -2.38
C SER A 374 29.11 -18.64 -3.68
N VAL A 375 29.72 -19.58 -4.39
CA VAL A 375 29.11 -20.17 -5.61
C VAL A 375 27.86 -20.96 -5.21
N GLU A 376 27.94 -21.66 -4.09
CA GLU A 376 26.90 -22.50 -3.51
C GLU A 376 25.67 -21.68 -3.08
N GLU A 377 25.86 -20.48 -2.53
CA GLU A 377 24.76 -19.53 -2.26
C GLU A 377 24.10 -19.04 -3.55
N LYS A 378 24.88 -18.78 -4.61
CA LYS A 378 24.34 -18.31 -5.91
C LYS A 378 23.60 -19.39 -6.69
N GLU A 379 24.00 -20.66 -6.57
CA GLU A 379 23.23 -21.78 -7.15
C GLU A 379 21.94 -21.99 -6.35
N ARG A 380 22.03 -22.06 -5.02
CA ARG A 380 20.86 -22.25 -4.14
C ARG A 380 19.82 -21.13 -4.31
N GLN A 381 20.26 -19.87 -4.38
CA GLN A 381 19.35 -18.75 -4.58
C GLN A 381 18.62 -18.86 -5.93
N ARG A 382 19.29 -19.30 -7.02
CA ARG A 382 18.64 -19.53 -8.32
C ARG A 382 17.61 -20.66 -8.26
N GLU A 383 17.92 -21.76 -7.57
CA GLU A 383 16.94 -22.83 -7.35
C GLU A 383 15.73 -22.35 -6.53
N ASP A 384 15.97 -21.55 -5.49
CA ASP A 384 14.92 -21.06 -4.60
C ASP A 384 14.04 -20.00 -5.27
N GLU A 385 14.61 -19.10 -6.07
CA GLU A 385 13.87 -18.16 -6.93
C GLU A 385 13.04 -18.90 -7.99
N ALA A 386 13.58 -19.95 -8.62
CA ALA A 386 12.83 -20.77 -9.58
C ALA A 386 11.65 -21.52 -8.92
N LYS A 387 11.85 -22.08 -7.72
CA LYS A 387 10.78 -22.74 -6.95
C LYS A 387 9.74 -21.73 -6.42
N TRP A 388 10.15 -20.50 -6.11
CA TRP A 388 9.23 -19.43 -5.72
C TRP A 388 8.37 -18.98 -6.91
N ALA A 389 8.98 -18.78 -8.09
CA ALA A 389 8.27 -18.43 -9.33
C ALA A 389 7.25 -19.50 -9.74
N SER A 390 7.64 -20.79 -9.70
CA SER A 390 6.72 -21.93 -9.87
C SER A 390 5.55 -21.88 -8.86
N GLY A 391 5.82 -21.51 -7.61
CA GLY A 391 4.79 -21.33 -6.58
C GLY A 391 3.81 -20.18 -6.87
N VAL A 392 4.26 -19.12 -7.56
CA VAL A 392 3.43 -17.99 -8.00
C VAL A 392 2.54 -18.41 -9.18
N GLU A 393 3.10 -19.08 -10.20
CA GLU A 393 2.34 -19.60 -11.34
C GLU A 393 1.21 -20.57 -10.90
N LEU A 394 1.48 -21.41 -9.89
CA LEU A 394 0.46 -22.27 -9.28
C LEU A 394 -0.64 -21.47 -8.55
N MET A 395 -0.31 -20.34 -7.93
CA MET A 395 -1.27 -19.48 -7.24
C MET A 395 -2.14 -18.72 -8.23
N GLU A 396 -1.53 -18.13 -9.27
CA GLU A 396 -2.21 -17.46 -10.37
C GLU A 396 -3.21 -18.39 -11.05
N GLY A 397 -2.80 -19.61 -11.43
CA GLY A 397 -3.70 -20.60 -12.03
C GLY A 397 -4.88 -21.03 -11.13
N VAL A 398 -4.70 -21.02 -9.80
CA VAL A 398 -5.80 -21.25 -8.84
C VAL A 398 -6.73 -20.03 -8.75
N LEU A 399 -6.19 -18.82 -8.73
CA LEU A 399 -6.96 -17.57 -8.70
C LEU A 399 -7.80 -17.40 -9.97
N ASP A 400 -7.22 -17.65 -11.15
CA ASP A 400 -7.92 -17.68 -12.44
C ASP A 400 -9.05 -18.71 -12.44
N GLN A 401 -8.77 -19.92 -11.96
CA GLN A 401 -9.79 -20.98 -11.89
C GLN A 401 -10.93 -20.58 -10.94
N ILE A 402 -10.64 -19.97 -9.78
CA ILE A 402 -11.65 -19.45 -8.85
C ILE A 402 -12.38 -18.23 -9.44
N GLY A 403 -11.72 -17.41 -10.26
CA GLY A 403 -12.31 -16.22 -10.89
C GLY A 403 -12.75 -15.16 -9.88
N ALA A 404 -12.03 -15.04 -8.76
CA ALA A 404 -12.22 -14.00 -7.77
C ALA A 404 -10.88 -13.59 -7.18
N TYR A 405 -10.34 -12.49 -7.71
CA TYR A 405 -9.26 -11.75 -7.09
C TYR A 405 -9.77 -10.33 -6.80
N GLN A 406 -10.09 -10.06 -5.52
CA GLN A 406 -10.46 -8.72 -5.04
C GLN A 406 -9.53 -8.26 -3.89
N GLY A 407 -8.41 -8.97 -3.69
CA GLY A 407 -7.48 -8.78 -2.59
C GLY A 407 -7.10 -10.10 -1.90
N TRP A 408 -5.96 -10.10 -1.20
CA TRP A 408 -5.47 -11.25 -0.43
C TRP A 408 -6.18 -11.46 0.91
N ASP A 409 -7.13 -10.59 1.28
CA ASP A 409 -8.02 -10.77 2.42
C ASP A 409 -9.19 -11.71 2.14
N GLY A 410 -9.35 -12.16 0.89
CA GLY A 410 -10.40 -13.08 0.49
C GLY A 410 -11.81 -12.48 0.59
N TRP A 411 -11.93 -11.15 0.58
CA TRP A 411 -13.24 -10.50 0.71
C TRP A 411 -14.12 -10.84 -0.49
N VAL A 412 -15.36 -11.22 -0.18
CA VAL A 412 -16.38 -11.53 -1.18
C VAL A 412 -17.69 -10.91 -0.73
N ASN A 413 -18.36 -10.19 -1.63
CA ASN A 413 -19.70 -9.67 -1.40
C ASN A 413 -20.65 -10.80 -0.97
N TYR A 414 -21.51 -10.55 0.03
CA TYR A 414 -22.47 -11.52 0.57
C TYR A 414 -23.21 -12.35 -0.51
N ASN A 415 -23.62 -11.71 -1.61
CA ASN A 415 -24.33 -12.36 -2.71
C ASN A 415 -23.47 -13.35 -3.52
N GLY A 416 -22.14 -13.16 -3.52
CA GLY A 416 -21.17 -14.02 -4.20
C GLY A 416 -20.52 -15.08 -3.31
N TYR A 417 -20.71 -15.01 -1.98
CA TYR A 417 -20.00 -15.86 -1.01
C TYR A 417 -20.22 -17.35 -1.23
N GLU A 418 -21.47 -17.83 -1.22
CA GLU A 418 -21.78 -19.26 -1.39
C GLU A 418 -21.34 -19.82 -2.76
N PRO A 419 -21.59 -19.15 -3.91
CA PRO A 419 -21.05 -19.57 -5.20
C PRO A 419 -19.52 -19.69 -5.21
N LEU A 420 -18.79 -18.70 -4.69
CA LEU A 420 -17.32 -18.71 -4.69
C LEU A 420 -16.75 -19.71 -3.70
N LYS A 421 -17.36 -19.89 -2.52
CA LYS A 421 -17.00 -20.93 -1.55
C LYS A 421 -17.13 -22.34 -2.14
N LYS A 422 -18.17 -22.60 -2.94
CA LYS A 422 -18.31 -23.86 -3.68
C LYS A 422 -17.20 -24.01 -4.72
N LYS A 423 -16.97 -22.97 -5.54
CA LYS A 423 -15.96 -22.97 -6.60
C LYS A 423 -14.52 -23.13 -6.07
N ALA A 424 -14.21 -22.53 -4.92
CA ALA A 424 -12.92 -22.68 -4.25
C ALA A 424 -12.69 -24.12 -3.74
N LYS A 425 -13.72 -24.81 -3.24
CA LYS A 425 -13.64 -26.22 -2.84
C LYS A 425 -13.49 -27.16 -4.04
N GLU A 426 -14.15 -26.86 -5.16
CA GLU A 426 -13.99 -27.60 -6.41
C GLU A 426 -12.56 -27.42 -6.97
N CYS A 427 -12.05 -26.18 -7.01
CA CYS A 427 -10.67 -25.86 -7.40
C CYS A 427 -9.64 -26.54 -6.49
N GLN A 428 -9.83 -26.54 -5.17
CA GLN A 428 -8.96 -27.25 -4.23
C GLN A 428 -8.87 -28.74 -4.55
N LYS A 429 -10.01 -29.38 -4.82
CA LYS A 429 -10.03 -30.81 -5.15
C LYS A 429 -9.28 -31.08 -6.46
N GLU A 430 -9.55 -30.31 -7.51
CA GLU A 430 -8.89 -30.48 -8.81
C GLU A 430 -7.38 -30.21 -8.75
N PHE A 431 -6.95 -29.23 -7.94
CA PHE A 431 -5.54 -28.96 -7.67
C PHE A 431 -4.88 -30.17 -6.99
N LEU A 432 -5.47 -30.69 -5.90
CA LEU A 432 -4.93 -31.85 -5.18
C LEU A 432 -4.88 -33.10 -6.06
N ASP A 433 -5.92 -33.33 -6.88
CA ASP A 433 -5.99 -34.48 -7.79
C ASP A 433 -4.99 -34.36 -8.98
N ARG A 434 -4.45 -33.15 -9.25
CA ARG A 434 -3.43 -32.88 -10.28
C ARG A 434 -1.99 -32.88 -9.73
N TYR A 435 -1.77 -32.34 -8.54
CA TYR A 435 -0.43 -32.03 -8.00
C TYR A 435 0.01 -32.87 -6.79
N ALA A 436 -0.86 -33.68 -6.18
CA ALA A 436 -0.45 -34.63 -5.13
C ALA A 436 -0.27 -36.04 -5.71
N GLN A 437 0.95 -36.58 -5.67
CA GLN A 437 1.25 -37.93 -6.15
C GLN A 437 1.12 -39.00 -5.04
N SER A 438 0.93 -38.57 -3.79
CA SER A 438 0.75 -39.44 -2.62
C SER A 438 -0.16 -38.81 -1.57
N ASP A 439 -0.67 -39.62 -0.64
CA ASP A 439 -1.45 -39.13 0.51
C ASP A 439 -0.63 -38.16 1.40
N GLN A 440 0.69 -38.36 1.49
CA GLN A 440 1.58 -37.43 2.19
C GLN A 440 1.59 -36.06 1.50
N GLU A 441 1.83 -36.02 0.19
CA GLU A 441 1.80 -34.75 -0.55
C GLU A 441 0.42 -34.10 -0.52
N ARG A 442 -0.66 -34.89 -0.51
CA ARG A 442 -2.02 -34.37 -0.37
C ARG A 442 -2.20 -33.65 0.97
N CYS A 443 -1.70 -34.21 2.06
CA CYS A 443 -1.66 -33.57 3.37
C CYS A 443 -0.78 -32.31 3.39
N GLU A 444 0.42 -32.35 2.78
CA GLU A 444 1.31 -31.18 2.68
C GLU A 444 0.67 -30.03 1.89
N TRP A 445 0.02 -30.33 0.76
CA TRP A 445 -0.72 -29.35 -0.04
C TRP A 445 -1.95 -28.78 0.68
N MET A 446 -2.70 -29.62 1.42
CA MET A 446 -3.84 -29.15 2.22
C MET A 446 -3.40 -28.23 3.36
N ALA A 447 -2.28 -28.53 4.03
CA ALA A 447 -1.72 -27.68 5.09
C ALA A 447 -1.30 -26.29 4.60
N VAL A 448 -1.00 -26.13 3.30
CA VAL A 448 -0.62 -24.86 2.67
C VAL A 448 -1.71 -24.29 1.75
N TRP A 449 -2.97 -24.76 1.82
CA TRP A 449 -4.05 -24.25 0.97
C TRP A 449 -4.53 -22.84 1.36
N PRO A 450 -4.45 -21.82 0.48
CA PRO A 450 -4.63 -20.40 0.84
C PRO A 450 -6.01 -20.08 1.43
N PHE A 451 -7.09 -20.65 0.88
CA PHE A 451 -8.46 -20.32 1.24
C PHE A 451 -9.01 -21.28 2.31
N ALA A 452 -8.57 -21.10 3.57
CA ALA A 452 -9.16 -21.78 4.72
C ALA A 452 -10.42 -21.03 5.21
N ASP A 453 -11.47 -21.77 5.59
CA ASP A 453 -12.59 -21.21 6.36
C ASP A 453 -12.09 -20.95 7.80
N GLU A 454 -11.57 -19.74 8.08
CA GLU A 454 -11.38 -19.24 9.45
C GLU A 454 -12.73 -18.74 9.98
N SER A 455 -13.47 -19.64 10.64
CA SER A 455 -14.83 -19.41 11.18
C SER A 455 -14.85 -18.96 12.64
#